data_AF-A0A239CSC2-F1
#
_entry.id   AF-A0A239CSC2-F1
#
_cell.length_a   1.000
_cell.length_b   1.000
_cell.length_c   1.000
_cell.angle_alpha   90.00
_cell.angle_beta   90.00
_cell.angle_gamma   90.00
#
_symmetry.space_group_name_H-M   'P 1'
#
loop_
_entity.id
_entity.type
_entity.pdbx_description
1 polymer ?
#
loop_
_entity_poly.entity_id
_entity_poly.type
_entity_poly.pdbx_seq_one_letter_code
_entity_poly.pdbx_strand_id
1 'polypeptide(L)' 'MEEQQTQQERQNESATTKAAVVVDRATEAEKKRKVQALVLQRERILSERTASPHRRSALANALATIEEDLAQLGWTLHL' A
#
# COMPACT_ATOMS: atom_id res chain seq x y z
N MET A 1 -25.25 10.64 -40.61
CA MET A 1 -24.68 9.36 -40.14
C MET A 1 -23.32 9.55 -39.46
N GLU A 2 -22.52 10.56 -39.83
CA GLU A 2 -21.21 10.83 -39.18
C GLU A 2 -21.30 11.36 -37.74
N GLU A 3 -22.32 12.14 -37.39
CA GLU A 3 -22.43 12.73 -36.03
C GLU A 3 -22.59 11.69 -34.90
N GLN A 4 -23.20 10.53 -35.20
CA GLN A 4 -23.32 9.45 -34.22
C GLN A 4 -21.96 8.78 -33.95
N GLN A 5 -21.07 8.73 -34.95
CA GLN A 5 -19.77 8.07 -34.84
C GLN A 5 -18.82 8.87 -33.94
N THR A 6 -18.82 10.19 -34.10
CA THR A 6 -18.02 11.11 -33.27
C THR A 6 -18.46 11.13 -31.80
N GLN A 7 -19.76 10.92 -31.54
CA GLN A 7 -20.28 10.91 -30.17
C GLN A 7 -19.92 9.59 -29.45
N GLN A 8 -19.91 8.47 -30.17
CA GLN A 8 -19.47 7.17 -29.67
C GLN A 8 -17.99 7.17 -29.28
N GLU A 9 -17.12 7.77 -30.10
CA GLU A 9 -15.66 7.84 -29.84
C GLU A 9 -15.34 8.66 -28.58
N ARG A 10 -15.98 9.82 -28.39
CA ARG A 10 -15.80 10.64 -27.17
C ARG A 10 -16.28 9.93 -25.90
N GLN A 11 -17.35 9.13 -26.00
CA GLN A 11 -17.84 8.33 -24.88
C GLN A 11 -16.86 7.20 -24.54
N ASN A 12 -16.26 6.54 -25.54
CA ASN A 12 -15.24 5.51 -25.34
C ASN A 12 -13.95 6.05 -24.72
N GLU A 13 -13.47 7.22 -25.17
CA GLU A 13 -12.29 7.88 -24.59
C GLU A 13 -12.53 8.33 -23.15
N SER A 14 -13.72 8.86 -22.87
CA SER A 14 -14.13 9.27 -21.51
C SER A 14 -14.28 8.07 -20.57
N ALA A 15 -14.78 6.93 -21.07
CA ALA A 15 -14.91 5.69 -20.31
C ALA A 15 -13.52 5.07 -20.00
N THR A 16 -12.61 5.07 -20.98
CA THR A 16 -11.22 4.62 -20.80
C THR A 16 -10.50 5.44 -19.73
N THR A 17 -10.62 6.78 -19.79
CA THR A 17 -9.94 7.66 -18.85
C THR A 17 -10.50 7.49 -17.43
N LYS A 18 -11.83 7.38 -17.27
CA LYS A 18 -12.45 7.09 -15.96
C LYS A 18 -12.02 5.74 -15.39
N ALA A 19 -11.97 4.70 -16.21
CA ALA A 19 -11.56 3.37 -15.75
C ALA A 19 -10.11 3.36 -15.25
N ALA A 20 -9.19 4.02 -15.95
CA ALA A 20 -7.79 4.14 -15.54
C ALA A 20 -7.64 4.85 -14.18
N VAL A 21 -8.37 5.95 -13.97
CA VAL A 21 -8.35 6.71 -12.70
C VAL A 21 -8.91 5.89 -11.52
N VAL A 22 -9.91 5.04 -11.75
CA VAL A 22 -10.48 4.18 -10.71
C VAL A 22 -9.52 3.06 -10.32
N VAL A 23 -8.84 2.45 -11.29
CA VAL A 23 -7.83 1.40 -11.04
C VAL A 23 -6.66 1.97 -10.24
N ASP A 24 -6.18 3.17 -10.60
CA ASP A 24 -5.07 3.83 -9.89
C ASP A 24 -5.44 4.22 -8.45
N ARG A 25 -6.68 4.66 -8.20
CA ARG A 25 -7.15 4.90 -6.83
C ARG A 25 -7.29 3.62 -6.01
N ALA A 26 -7.66 2.51 -6.63
CA ALA A 26 -7.79 1.22 -5.94
C ALA A 26 -6.43 0.66 -5.52
N THR A 27 -5.41 0.78 -6.37
CA THR A 27 -4.04 0.35 -6.06
C THR A 27 -3.42 1.21 -4.96
N GLU A 28 -3.65 2.53 -4.98
CA GLU A 28 -3.19 3.45 -3.94
C GLU A 28 -3.89 3.21 -2.59
N ALA A 29 -5.20 2.92 -2.60
CA ALA A 29 -5.93 2.56 -1.39
C ALA A 29 -5.38 1.28 -0.76
N GLU A 30 -5.05 0.29 -1.59
CA GLU A 30 -4.49 -0.98 -1.12
C GLU A 30 -3.07 -0.80 -0.54
N LYS A 31 -2.21 -0.02 -1.19
CA LYS A 31 -0.89 0.34 -0.65
C LYS A 31 -1.02 1.02 0.72
N LYS A 32 -1.93 1.98 0.85
CA LYS A 32 -2.17 2.67 2.13
C LYS A 32 -2.63 1.73 3.23
N ARG A 33 -3.52 0.77 2.93
CA ARG A 33 -3.95 -0.25 3.89
C ARG A 33 -2.79 -1.14 4.33
N LYS A 34 -1.94 -1.57 3.40
CA LYS A 34 -0.75 -2.37 3.69
C LYS A 34 0.23 -1.61 4.59
N VAL A 35 0.52 -0.35 4.26
CA VAL A 35 1.36 0.52 5.10
C VAL A 35 0.77 0.65 6.50
N GLN A 36 -0.52 0.95 6.63
CA GLN A 36 -1.18 1.08 7.94
C GLN A 36 -1.08 -0.21 8.77
N ALA A 37 -1.31 -1.37 8.16
CA ALA A 37 -1.21 -2.66 8.83
C ALA A 37 0.22 -2.93 9.33
N LEU A 38 1.22 -2.67 8.49
CA LEU A 38 2.63 -2.83 8.83
C LEU A 38 3.07 -1.88 9.95
N VAL A 39 2.63 -0.62 9.93
CA VAL A 39 2.91 0.36 10.99
C VAL A 39 2.31 -0.09 12.33
N LEU A 40 1.06 -0.56 12.34
CA LEU A 40 0.44 -1.09 13.55
C LEU A 40 1.20 -2.31 14.10
N GLN A 41 1.68 -3.18 13.21
CA GLN A 41 2.48 -4.35 13.60
C GLN A 41 3.82 -3.93 14.20
N ARG A 42 4.48 -2.92 13.61
CA ARG A 42 5.72 -2.32 14.13
C ARG A 42 5.52 -1.78 15.55
N GLU A 43 4.49 -0.97 15.77
CA GLU A 43 4.18 -0.41 17.11
C GLU A 43 3.88 -1.51 18.13
N ARG A 44 3.15 -2.55 17.74
CA ARG A 44 2.89 -3.71 18.59
C ARG A 44 4.20 -4.41 19.01
N ILE A 45 5.14 -4.59 18.08
CA ILE A 45 6.44 -5.23 18.38
C ILE A 45 7.28 -4.33 19.30
N LEU A 46 7.32 -3.02 19.04
CA LEU A 46 8.07 -2.08 19.88
C LEU A 46 7.51 -1.95 21.30
N SER A 47 6.20 -2.11 21.47
CA SER A 47 5.55 -2.10 22.78
C SER A 47 5.68 -3.43 23.54
N GLU A 48 5.98 -4.53 22.85
CA GLU A 48 6.07 -5.85 23.46
C GLU A 48 7.40 -6.03 24.23
N ARG A 49 7.31 -6.05 25.57
CA ARG A 49 8.46 -6.30 26.44
C ARG A 49 8.53 -7.78 26.82
N THR A 50 9.65 -8.43 26.52
CA THR A 50 9.90 -9.85 26.86
C THR A 50 11.24 -10.02 27.55
N ALA A 51 11.27 -10.85 28.61
CA ALA A 51 12.49 -11.25 29.31
C ALA A 51 13.21 -12.45 28.64
N SER A 52 12.58 -13.14 27.70
CA SER A 52 13.15 -14.30 27.01
C SER A 52 14.09 -13.83 25.87
N PRO A 53 15.37 -14.25 25.88
CA PRO A 53 16.32 -13.88 24.82
C PRO A 53 15.87 -14.33 23.43
N HIS A 54 15.34 -15.54 23.31
CA HIS A 54 14.86 -16.08 22.03
C HIS A 54 13.69 -15.29 21.47
N ARG A 55 12.70 -14.94 22.32
CA ARG A 55 11.58 -14.10 21.88
C ARG A 55 12.05 -12.71 21.48
N ARG A 56 13.00 -12.12 22.22
CA ARG A 56 13.56 -10.81 21.86
C ARG A 56 14.22 -10.83 20.48
N SER A 57 15.02 -11.86 20.18
CA SER A 57 15.62 -12.01 18.84
C SER A 57 14.56 -12.20 17.75
N ALA A 58 13.52 -13.00 18.02
CA ALA A 58 12.42 -13.18 17.07
C ALA A 58 11.66 -11.87 16.79
N LEU A 59 11.39 -11.07 17.82
CA LEU A 59 10.75 -9.76 17.69
C LEU A 59 11.64 -8.77 16.91
N ALA A 60 12.94 -8.76 17.17
CA ALA A 60 13.88 -7.91 16.42
C ALA A 60 13.94 -8.28 14.93
N ASN A 61 13.95 -9.56 14.60
CA ASN A 61 13.91 -10.02 13.21
C ASN A 61 12.58 -9.65 12.54
N ALA A 62 11.46 -9.86 13.23
CA ALA A 62 10.15 -9.48 12.72
C ALA A 62 10.04 -7.97 12.49
N LEU A 63 10.63 -7.16 13.38
CA LEU A 63 10.71 -5.71 13.23
C LEU A 63 11.49 -5.33 11.96
N ALA A 64 12.66 -5.93 11.76
CA ALA A 64 13.49 -5.67 10.57
C ALA A 64 12.77 -6.06 9.27
N THR A 65 12.05 -7.19 9.24
CA THR A 65 11.23 -7.58 8.08
C THR A 65 10.15 -6.55 7.78
N ILE A 66 9.44 -6.04 8.79
CA ILE A 66 8.39 -5.04 8.61
C ILE A 66 8.96 -3.71 8.13
N GLU A 67 10.10 -3.29 8.66
CA GLU A 67 10.76 -2.05 8.24
C GLU A 67 11.23 -2.13 6.77
N GLU A 68 11.71 -3.30 6.33
CA GLU A 68 12.02 -3.57 4.93
C GLU A 68 10.76 -3.53 4.03
N ASP A 69 9.67 -4.20 4.44
CA ASP A 69 8.40 -4.18 3.70
C ASP A 69 7.83 -2.76 3.57
N LEU A 70 7.97 -1.93 4.62
CA LEU A 70 7.61 -0.52 4.59
C LEU A 70 8.50 0.29 3.63
N ALA A 71 9.81 0.05 3.64
CA ALA A 71 10.74 0.70 2.71
C ALA A 71 10.43 0.37 1.25
N GLN A 72 10.09 -0.89 0.94
CA GLN A 72 9.66 -1.32 -0.40
C GLN A 72 8.38 -0.65 -0.88
N LEU A 73 7.47 -0.31 0.04
CA LEU A 73 6.26 0.45 -0.24
C LEU A 73 6.50 1.97 -0.37
N GLY A 74 7.76 2.41 -0.31
CA GLY A 74 8.14 3.83 -0.36
C GLY A 74 7.92 4.56 0.97
N TRP A 75 7.68 3.81 2.05
CA TRP A 75 7.49 4.34 3.39
C TRP A 75 8.81 4.21 4.16
N THR A 76 9.80 5.01 3.76
CA THR A 76 11.07 5.09 4.47
C THR A 76 10.90 5.96 5.71
N LEU A 77 10.78 5.32 6.88
CA LEU A 77 10.94 6.00 8.16
C LEU A 77 12.43 6.32 8.29
N HIS A 78 12.85 7.49 7.80
CA HIS A 78 14.20 7.99 8.07
C HIS A 78 14.36 8.07 9.60
N LEU A 79 15.21 7.19 10.14
CA LEU A 79 15.61 7.17 11.54
C LEU A 79 16.85 8.04 11.73
#